data_AF-F1YFA5-F1
#
_entry.id   AF-F1YFA5-F1
#
_cell.length_a   1.000
_cell.length_b   1.000
_cell.length_c   1.000
_cell.angle_alpha   90.00
_cell.angle_beta   90.00
_cell.angle_gamma   90.00
#
_symmetry.space_group_name_H-M   'P 1'
#
loop_
_entity.id
_entity.type
_entity.pdbx_description
1 polymer ?
#
loop_
_entity_poly.entity_id
_entity_poly.type
_entity_poly.pdbx_seq_one_letter_code
_entity_poly.pdbx_strand_id
1 'polypeptide(L)'
;MGLGQAGRSRGSRWLPAASSITPNPGYRRPTGFASTQHLNPEAVVAYVDNELTAQAAARADAHLAMCPDCAREVTAQARARSMLQTCQNDLSVPDSLRAQLSQIPTQEIDLRSDRRTNRWGR
;
A
#
# COMPACT_ATOMS: atom_id res chain seq x y z
N MET A 1 -29.45 29.86 -60.23
CA MET A 1 -28.71 28.70 -59.69
C MET A 1 -27.27 29.13 -59.51
N GLY A 2 -26.74 29.12 -58.28
CA GLY A 2 -25.37 29.56 -57.98
C GLY A 2 -25.13 29.58 -56.47
N LEU A 3 -24.99 28.40 -55.86
CA LEU A 3 -24.66 28.24 -54.45
C LEU A 3 -23.13 28.37 -54.28
N GLY A 4 -22.68 29.52 -53.77
CA GLY A 4 -21.28 29.78 -53.42
C GLY A 4 -21.00 29.47 -51.96
N GLN A 5 -20.64 28.22 -51.70
CA GLN A 5 -19.92 27.63 -50.58
C GLN A 5 -19.42 28.57 -49.45
N ALA A 6 -19.92 28.34 -48.24
CA ALA A 6 -19.37 28.89 -47.00
C ALA A 6 -18.02 28.22 -46.64
N GLY A 7 -16.95 29.00 -46.57
CA GLY A 7 -15.67 28.56 -46.02
C GLY A 7 -15.76 28.37 -44.51
N ARG A 8 -15.78 27.12 -44.04
CA ARG A 8 -15.62 26.80 -42.61
C ARG A 8 -14.17 26.43 -42.34
N SER A 9 -13.40 27.38 -41.83
CA SER A 9 -12.10 27.12 -41.22
C SER A 9 -12.28 26.22 -39.99
N ARG A 10 -11.88 24.96 -40.09
CA ARG A 10 -11.80 24.07 -38.92
C ARG A 10 -10.53 24.42 -38.16
N GLY A 11 -10.71 24.86 -36.91
CA GLY A 11 -9.64 25.13 -35.97
C GLY A 11 -8.69 23.94 -35.85
N SER A 12 -7.40 24.26 -35.75
CA SER A 12 -6.27 23.37 -35.65
C SER A 12 -6.48 22.33 -34.54
N ARG A 13 -6.60 21.06 -34.92
CA ARG A 13 -6.52 19.94 -33.97
C ARG A 13 -5.06 19.82 -33.54
N TRP A 14 -4.77 20.25 -32.32
CA TRP A 14 -3.47 19.98 -31.69
C TRP A 14 -3.22 18.47 -31.70
N LEU A 15 -2.14 18.06 -32.36
CA LEU A 15 -1.59 16.71 -32.31
C LEU A 15 -0.27 16.83 -31.51
N PRO A 16 -0.05 16.02 -30.46
CA PRO A 16 1.24 16.04 -29.77
C PRO A 16 2.33 15.68 -30.77
N ALA A 17 3.43 16.43 -30.77
CA ALA A 17 4.61 16.07 -31.55
C ALA A 17 5.00 14.63 -31.18
N ALA A 18 5.22 13.78 -32.18
CA ALA A 18 5.71 12.43 -31.95
C ALA A 18 7.03 12.52 -31.19
N SER A 19 7.09 11.91 -30.00
CA SER A 19 8.28 11.94 -29.15
C SER A 19 9.48 11.37 -29.91
N SER A 20 10.47 12.22 -30.21
CA SER A 20 11.75 11.83 -30.80
C SER A 20 12.67 11.24 -29.72
N ILE A 21 12.19 10.26 -28.96
CA ILE A 21 12.99 9.57 -27.95
C ILE A 21 13.86 8.56 -28.70
N THR A 22 15.02 9.00 -29.17
CA THR A 22 16.09 8.09 -29.56
C THR A 22 16.80 7.61 -28.29
N PRO A 23 16.88 6.30 -28.02
CA PRO A 23 17.66 5.78 -26.90
C PRO A 23 19.11 6.26 -26.99
N ASN A 24 19.68 6.74 -25.88
CA ASN A 24 21.07 7.17 -25.83
C ASN A 24 21.99 5.94 -26.06
N PRO A 25 22.77 5.87 -27.15
CA PRO A 25 23.61 4.71 -27.45
C PRO A 25 24.78 4.53 -26.47
N GLY A 26 25.11 5.59 -25.72
CA GLY A 26 26.10 5.54 -24.63
C GLY A 26 25.52 5.09 -23.28
N TYR A 27 24.19 4.90 -23.17
CA TYR A 27 23.59 4.46 -21.91
C TYR A 27 23.90 2.98 -21.68
N ARG A 28 24.85 2.71 -20.77
CA ARG A 28 24.96 1.39 -20.15
C ARG A 28 23.99 1.32 -18.99
N ARG A 29 23.00 0.44 -19.09
CA ARG A 29 22.11 0.14 -17.98
C ARG A 29 22.96 -0.34 -16.80
N PRO A 30 22.85 0.29 -15.61
CA PRO A 30 23.54 -0.22 -14.43
C PRO A 30 23.18 -1.68 -14.22
N THR A 31 24.17 -2.52 -13.93
CA THR A 31 23.97 -3.89 -13.48
C THR A 31 23.62 -3.84 -11.99
N GLY A 32 22.39 -3.42 -11.68
CA GLY A 32 21.92 -3.24 -10.32
C GLY A 32 20.58 -2.52 -10.25
N PHE A 33 19.95 -2.58 -9.09
CA PHE A 33 18.77 -1.79 -8.81
C PHE A 33 19.16 -0.32 -8.64
N ALA A 34 18.40 0.59 -9.23
CA ALA A 34 18.49 2.00 -8.85
C ALA A 34 17.89 2.19 -7.44
N SER A 35 18.30 3.21 -6.69
CA SER A 35 17.78 3.48 -5.33
C SER A 35 16.24 3.56 -5.26
N THR A 36 15.57 3.94 -6.36
CA THR A 36 14.11 4.00 -6.49
C THR A 36 13.44 2.67 -6.87
N GLN A 37 14.23 1.64 -7.17
CA GLN A 37 13.74 0.32 -7.55
C GLN A 37 13.74 -0.66 -6.37
N HIS A 38 14.22 -0.26 -5.19
CA HIS A 38 14.14 -1.04 -3.96
C HIS A 38 12.75 -0.91 -3.32
N LEU A 39 12.40 -1.86 -2.46
CA LEU A 39 11.23 -1.73 -1.57
C LEU A 39 11.36 -0.46 -0.71
N ASN A 40 10.25 0.28 -0.59
CA ASN A 40 10.14 1.38 0.37
C ASN A 40 10.33 0.82 1.80
N PRO A 41 11.05 1.49 2.73
CA PRO A 41 11.13 1.07 4.12
C PRO A 41 9.78 0.74 4.76
N GLU A 42 8.73 1.52 4.47
CA GLU A 42 7.36 1.23 4.95
C GLU A 42 6.84 -0.12 4.43
N ALA A 43 7.18 -0.50 3.20
CA ALA A 43 6.82 -1.79 2.63
C ALA A 43 7.64 -2.94 3.24
N VAL A 44 8.88 -2.70 3.66
CA VAL A 44 9.70 -3.68 4.39
C VAL A 44 9.06 -3.99 5.74
N VAL A 45 8.65 -2.97 6.49
CA VAL A 45 7.97 -3.13 7.78
C VAL A 45 6.65 -3.88 7.60
N ALA A 46 5.78 -3.42 6.70
CA ALA A 46 4.50 -4.06 6.43
C ALA A 46 4.64 -5.51 5.93
N TYR A 47 5.70 -5.82 5.18
CA TYR A 47 6.00 -7.19 4.76
C TYR A 47 6.35 -8.06 5.96
N VAL A 48 7.26 -7.60 6.83
CA VAL A 48 7.69 -8.33 8.02
C VAL A 48 6.54 -8.54 9.01
N ASP A 49 5.62 -7.58 9.15
CA ASP A 49 4.47 -7.66 10.04
C ASP A 49 3.25 -8.37 9.43
N ASN A 50 3.35 -8.86 8.20
CA ASN A 50 2.26 -9.50 7.43
C ASN A 50 1.04 -8.58 7.19
N GLU A 51 1.26 -7.28 7.06
CA GLU A 51 0.21 -6.28 6.83
C GLU A 51 -0.01 -5.98 5.34
N LEU A 52 0.82 -6.52 4.45
CA LEU A 52 0.63 -6.38 3.02
C LEU A 52 -0.56 -7.19 2.51
N THR A 53 -1.25 -6.66 1.50
CA THR A 53 -2.22 -7.44 0.74
C THR A 53 -1.52 -8.61 0.03
N ALA A 54 -2.25 -9.70 -0.23
CA ALA A 54 -1.68 -10.88 -0.89
C ALA A 54 -0.96 -10.57 -2.22
N GLN A 55 -1.50 -9.64 -3.02
CA GLN A 55 -0.87 -9.22 -4.28
C GLN A 55 0.42 -8.40 -4.04
N ALA A 56 0.46 -7.57 -3.00
CA ALA A 56 1.64 -6.79 -2.65
C ALA A 56 2.74 -7.70 -2.07
N ALA A 57 2.38 -8.68 -1.24
CA ALA A 57 3.30 -9.69 -0.71
C ALA A 57 3.97 -10.49 -1.83
N ALA A 58 3.19 -11.00 -2.80
CA ALA A 58 3.76 -11.76 -3.93
C ALA A 58 4.75 -10.93 -4.78
N ARG A 59 4.52 -9.62 -4.92
CA ARG A 59 5.46 -8.71 -5.59
C ARG A 59 6.73 -8.49 -4.75
N ALA A 60 6.58 -8.35 -3.44
CA ALA A 60 7.72 -8.26 -2.53
C ALA A 60 8.55 -9.56 -2.59
N ASP A 61 7.94 -10.74 -2.53
CA ASP A 61 8.64 -12.03 -2.65
C ASP A 61 9.47 -12.12 -3.94
N ALA A 62 8.86 -11.79 -5.08
CA ALA A 62 9.55 -11.76 -6.36
C ALA A 62 10.74 -10.76 -6.36
N HIS A 63 10.57 -9.61 -5.71
CA HIS A 63 11.64 -8.63 -5.57
C HIS A 63 12.78 -9.11 -4.67
N LEU A 64 12.46 -9.73 -3.54
CA LEU A 64 13.46 -10.26 -2.59
C LEU A 64 14.30 -11.38 -3.21
N ALA A 65 13.72 -12.19 -4.10
CA ALA A 65 14.46 -13.21 -4.85
C ALA A 65 15.52 -12.62 -5.80
N MET A 66 15.34 -11.36 -6.22
CA MET A 66 16.22 -10.68 -7.18
C MET A 66 17.12 -9.63 -6.53
N CYS A 67 16.78 -9.10 -5.36
CA CYS A 67 17.47 -8.01 -4.70
C CYS A 67 18.01 -8.40 -3.31
N PRO A 68 19.32 -8.69 -3.19
CA PRO A 68 19.91 -9.10 -1.91
C PRO A 68 19.90 -7.99 -0.86
N ASP A 69 19.95 -6.71 -1.26
CA ASP A 69 19.89 -5.59 -0.31
C ASP A 69 18.54 -5.53 0.41
N CYS A 70 17.43 -5.68 -0.32
CA CYS A 70 16.11 -5.70 0.29
C CYS A 70 15.91 -6.95 1.15
N ALA A 71 16.48 -8.10 0.77
CA ALA A 71 16.47 -9.29 1.62
C ALA A 71 17.23 -9.05 2.94
N ARG A 72 18.36 -8.34 2.90
CA ARG A 72 19.11 -7.94 4.10
C ARG A 72 18.30 -6.99 5.00
N GLU A 73 17.59 -6.03 4.44
CA GLU A 73 16.72 -5.13 5.22
C GLU A 73 15.54 -5.88 5.89
N VAL A 74 14.88 -6.77 5.14
CA VAL A 74 13.79 -7.62 5.69
C VAL A 74 14.30 -8.49 6.84
N THR A 75 15.46 -9.12 6.69
CA THR A 75 16.05 -9.95 7.76
C THR A 75 16.44 -9.13 8.99
N ALA A 76 16.97 -7.92 8.81
CA ALA A 76 17.28 -7.01 9.91
C ALA A 76 16.01 -6.62 10.69
N GLN A 77 14.95 -6.25 9.97
CA GLN A 77 13.66 -5.87 10.57
C GLN A 77 12.98 -7.07 11.26
N ALA A 78 13.02 -8.26 10.66
CA ALA A 78 12.49 -9.49 11.26
C ALA A 78 13.24 -9.86 12.56
N ARG A 79 14.56 -9.65 12.62
CA ARG A 79 15.34 -9.83 13.85
C ARG A 79 14.91 -8.85 14.93
N ALA A 80 14.75 -7.57 14.59
CA ALA A 80 14.27 -6.56 15.52
C ALA A 80 12.88 -6.93 16.09
N ARG A 81 11.96 -7.35 15.22
CA ARG A 81 10.63 -7.85 15.63
C ARG A 81 10.73 -9.03 16.60
N SER A 82 11.56 -10.03 16.29
CA SER A 82 11.75 -11.21 17.16
C SER A 82 12.29 -10.82 18.53
N MET A 83 13.26 -9.89 18.60
CA MET A 83 13.78 -9.39 19.88
C MET A 83 12.69 -8.72 20.73
N LEU A 84 11.84 -7.89 20.12
CA LEU A 84 10.70 -7.27 20.82
C LEU A 84 9.71 -8.33 21.32
N GLN A 85 9.42 -9.35 20.52
CA GLN A 85 8.53 -10.45 20.92
C GLN A 85 9.10 -11.26 22.10
N THR A 86 10.43 -11.44 22.18
CA THR A 86 11.03 -12.13 23.33
C THR A 86 10.88 -11.35 24.63
N CYS A 87 10.99 -10.02 24.59
CA CYS A 87 10.77 -9.16 25.76
C CYS A 87 9.28 -9.08 26.16
N GLN A 88 8.36 -9.31 25.21
CA GLN A 88 6.92 -9.25 25.48
C GLN A 88 6.47 -10.29 26.51
N ASN A 89 7.18 -11.42 26.63
CA ASN A 89 6.87 -12.44 27.63
C ASN A 89 7.11 -11.99 29.08
N ASP A 90 7.92 -10.94 29.27
CA ASP A 90 8.17 -10.32 30.58
C ASP A 90 7.12 -9.24 30.93
N LEU A 91 6.31 -8.84 29.96
CA LEU A 91 5.25 -7.84 30.12
C LEU A 91 3.92 -8.55 30.42
N SER A 92 3.70 -8.89 31.69
CA SER A 92 2.41 -9.42 32.13
C SER A 92 1.35 -8.33 32.19
N VAL A 93 0.14 -8.64 31.70
CA VAL A 93 -1.03 -7.74 31.85
C VAL A 93 -1.40 -7.68 33.33
N PRO A 94 -1.56 -6.48 33.93
CA PRO A 94 -1.96 -6.34 35.32
C PRO A 94 -3.27 -7.09 35.62
N ASP A 95 -3.32 -7.83 36.73
CA ASP A 95 -4.49 -8.63 37.11
C ASP A 95 -5.75 -7.78 37.28
N SER A 96 -5.61 -6.53 37.73
CA SER A 96 -6.70 -5.57 37.85
C SER A 96 -7.34 -5.25 36.50
N LEU A 97 -6.52 -5.07 35.45
CA LEU A 97 -7.01 -4.82 34.08
C LEU A 97 -7.66 -6.09 33.52
N ARG A 98 -7.05 -7.27 33.73
CA ARG A 98 -7.68 -8.54 33.32
C ARG A 98 -9.04 -8.75 33.99
N ALA A 99 -9.14 -8.45 35.27
CA ALA A 99 -10.38 -8.55 36.03
C ALA A 99 -11.44 -7.54 35.56
N GLN A 100 -11.04 -6.34 35.12
CA GLN A 100 -11.97 -5.38 34.53
C GLN A 100 -12.42 -5.81 33.12
N LEU A 101 -11.50 -6.27 32.27
CA LEU A 101 -11.80 -6.75 30.92
C LEU A 101 -12.73 -7.96 30.93
N SER A 102 -12.64 -8.85 31.92
CA SER A 102 -13.54 -10.01 32.06
C SER A 102 -14.98 -9.65 32.42
N GLN A 103 -15.24 -8.41 32.86
CA GLN A 103 -16.58 -7.90 33.15
C GLN A 103 -17.21 -7.19 31.95
N ILE A 104 -16.47 -6.99 30.85
CA ILE A 104 -17.04 -6.39 29.62
C ILE A 104 -18.04 -7.38 29.04
N PRO A 105 -19.33 -7.02 28.92
CA PRO A 105 -20.31 -7.91 28.32
C PRO A 105 -19.97 -8.12 26.84
N THR A 106 -19.75 -9.37 26.44
CA THR A 106 -19.47 -9.77 25.04
C THR A 106 -20.74 -9.90 24.19
N GLN A 107 -21.86 -9.31 24.61
CA GLN A 107 -23.10 -9.36 23.85
C GLN A 107 -22.90 -8.61 22.52
N GLU A 108 -23.28 -9.25 21.41
CA GLU A 108 -23.27 -8.59 20.11
C GLU A 108 -24.20 -7.37 20.15
N ILE A 109 -23.62 -6.19 20.06
CA ILE A 109 -24.37 -4.94 19.96
C ILE A 109 -24.99 -4.91 18.56
N ASP A 110 -26.27 -5.27 18.43
CA ASP A 110 -27.00 -5.14 17.17
C ASP A 110 -27.24 -3.66 16.83
N LEU A 111 -26.27 -3.06 16.13
CA LEU A 111 -26.32 -1.67 15.65
C LEU A 111 -27.46 -1.42 14.64
N ARG A 112 -28.18 -2.45 14.14
CA ARG A 112 -29.37 -2.26 13.28
C ARG A 112 -30.65 -2.04 14.07
N SER A 113 -30.72 -2.47 15.33
CA SER A 113 -31.90 -2.29 16.19
C SER A 113 -32.14 -0.82 16.56
N ASP A 114 -31.08 0.00 16.59
CA ASP A 114 -31.17 1.44 16.93
C ASP A 114 -31.83 2.30 15.82
N ARG A 115 -32.01 1.73 14.61
CA ARG A 115 -32.69 2.43 13.49
C ARG A 115 -34.22 2.37 13.55
N ARG A 116 -34.83 1.61 14.46
CA ARG A 116 -36.30 1.48 14.56
C ARG A 116 -36.94 2.40 15.62
N THR A 117 -36.16 2.99 16.52
CA THR A 117 -36.70 3.71 17.69
C THR A 117 -36.85 5.22 17.48
N ASN A 118 -36.26 5.80 16.43
CA ASN A 118 -36.41 7.23 16.12
C ASN A 118 -37.67 7.58 15.32
N ARG A 119 -38.77 6.82 15.48
CA ARG A 119 -40.08 7.18 14.93
C ARG A 119 -40.78 8.17 15.87
N TRP A 120 -40.26 9.41 15.88
CA TRP A 120 -40.89 10.55 16.54
C TRP A 120 -42.34 10.69 16.10
N GLY A 121 -43.25 10.61 17.07
CA GLY A 121 -44.67 10.84 16.88
C GLY A 121 -44.97 12.30 16.58
N ARG A 122 -45.71 12.52 15.49
CA ARG A 122 -46.60 13.66 15.26
C ARG A 122 -47.83 13.15 14.53
#